data_AF-A0A8H8C1D9-F1
#
_entry.id   AF-A0A8H8C1D9-F1
#
_cell.length_a   1.000
_cell.length_b   1.000
_cell.length_c   1.000
_cell.angle_alpha   90.00
_cell.angle_beta   90.00
_cell.angle_gamma   90.00
#
_symmetry.space_group_name_H-M   'P 1'
#
loop_
_entity.id
_entity.type
_entity.pdbx_description
1 polymer ?
#
loop_
_entity_poly.entity_id
_entity_poly.type
_entity_poly.pdbx_seq_one_letter_code
_entity_poly.pdbx_strand_id
1 'polypeptide(L)'
;MAAKQAKKQAPPTVTIDVNSTNQLAFDMASMSLRSAQISAASQPKPPRLTKTNVVAEFARYFGSENKLENWQRLCRDVGNEEVPESITKCKLALRKVWVNIFDFIEAVRQNKIPRRFPTEEALREYTISTDKIYPKKKAKKGGPVRALLAHIF
;
A
#
# COMPACT_ATOMS: atom_id res chain seq x y z
N MET A 1 -9.88 2.35 77.56
CA MET A 1 -10.91 2.89 76.65
C MET A 1 -10.43 2.69 75.22
N ALA A 2 -11.39 2.36 74.34
CA ALA A 2 -11.34 2.16 72.88
C ALA A 2 -10.35 3.07 72.09
N ALA A 3 -9.90 2.79 70.87
CA ALA A 3 -9.99 1.68 69.92
C ALA A 3 -8.99 1.96 68.77
N LYS A 4 -8.61 0.90 68.03
CA LYS A 4 -8.44 0.73 66.57
C LYS A 4 -7.88 1.89 65.71
N GLN A 5 -7.17 1.72 64.59
CA GLN A 5 -6.56 0.65 63.77
C GLN A 5 -5.98 1.42 62.57
N ALA A 6 -4.88 0.93 61.95
CA ALA A 6 -4.72 0.80 60.50
C ALA A 6 -3.27 0.38 60.18
N LYS A 7 -3.08 -0.91 59.87
CA LYS A 7 -1.80 -1.49 59.47
C LYS A 7 -1.81 -1.68 57.95
N LYS A 8 -0.86 -1.04 57.26
CA LYS A 8 -0.62 -1.17 55.82
C LYS A 8 0.01 -2.53 55.52
N GLN A 9 -0.51 -3.26 54.54
CA GLN A 9 0.05 -4.50 54.03
C GLN A 9 0.88 -4.20 52.77
N ALA A 10 2.15 -4.62 52.75
CA ALA A 10 2.98 -4.71 51.55
C ALA A 10 3.13 -6.21 51.18
N PRO A 11 3.35 -6.53 49.89
CA PRO A 11 3.10 -7.87 49.35
C PRO A 11 4.23 -8.87 49.64
N PRO A 12 3.93 -10.16 49.86
CA PRO A 12 4.95 -11.20 49.91
C PRO A 12 5.27 -11.75 48.51
N THR A 13 6.57 -11.81 48.24
CA THR A 13 7.25 -12.53 47.17
C THR A 13 6.84 -14.01 47.11
N VAL A 14 6.56 -14.54 45.91
CA VAL A 14 6.39 -15.98 45.67
C VAL A 14 7.38 -16.42 44.60
N THR A 15 8.40 -17.16 45.05
CA THR A 15 9.33 -17.98 44.28
C THR A 15 8.62 -19.23 43.77
N ILE A 16 8.86 -19.63 42.50
CA ILE A 16 8.34 -20.90 41.95
C ILE A 16 9.53 -21.82 41.67
N ASP A 17 9.48 -22.97 42.35
CA ASP A 17 10.41 -24.09 42.30
C ASP A 17 10.07 -25.07 41.15
N VAL A 18 11.09 -25.73 40.61
CA VAL A 18 11.08 -26.58 39.41
C VAL A 18 11.13 -28.07 39.78
N ASN A 19 10.01 -28.79 39.64
CA ASN A 19 9.92 -30.18 39.12
C ASN A 19 8.61 -30.86 39.54
N SER A 20 7.81 -31.30 38.57
CA SER A 20 7.13 -32.60 38.65
C SER A 20 6.56 -33.02 37.28
N THR A 21 7.38 -33.81 36.58
CA THR A 21 7.05 -34.98 35.75
C THR A 21 5.62 -35.16 35.22
N ASN A 22 5.47 -35.27 33.90
CA ASN A 22 5.30 -36.60 33.29
C ASN A 22 5.38 -36.58 31.75
N GLN A 23 6.11 -37.57 31.25
CA GLN A 23 6.29 -37.96 29.85
C GLN A 23 4.97 -38.09 29.10
N LEU A 24 4.96 -37.72 27.82
CA LEU A 24 4.75 -38.66 26.71
C LEU A 24 5.28 -38.02 25.43
N ALA A 25 6.25 -38.70 24.83
CA ALA A 25 6.89 -38.33 23.58
C ALA A 25 5.85 -38.21 22.46
N PHE A 26 5.79 -37.05 21.82
CA PHE A 26 5.09 -36.88 20.55
C PHE A 26 6.12 -37.05 19.43
N ASP A 27 5.98 -38.12 18.66
CA ASP A 27 6.84 -38.51 17.55
C ASP A 27 7.18 -37.34 16.62
N MET A 28 8.47 -37.02 16.53
CA MET A 28 9.02 -35.97 15.66
C MET A 28 9.12 -36.40 14.18
N ALA A 29 8.57 -37.57 13.80
CA ALA A 29 8.77 -38.19 12.49
C ALA A 29 7.55 -38.15 11.54
N SER A 30 6.44 -37.49 11.87
CA SER A 30 5.28 -37.36 10.95
C SER A 30 4.94 -35.93 10.51
N MET A 31 5.63 -34.90 11.01
CA MET A 31 5.36 -33.50 10.63
C MET A 31 6.01 -33.05 9.31
N SER A 32 6.52 -33.98 8.49
CA SER A 32 7.21 -33.62 7.23
C SER A 32 6.36 -33.74 5.95
N LEU A 33 5.05 -33.99 6.03
CA LEU A 33 4.20 -34.10 4.81
C LEU A 33 2.82 -33.44 4.92
N ARG A 34 2.72 -32.25 5.56
CA ARG A 34 1.49 -31.42 5.49
C ARG A 34 1.72 -29.92 5.31
N SER A 35 2.88 -29.50 4.81
CA SER A 35 3.14 -28.09 4.46
C SER A 35 3.11 -27.80 2.95
N ALA A 36 2.87 -28.81 2.11
CA ALA A 36 2.81 -28.64 0.65
C ALA A 36 1.39 -28.37 0.08
N GLN A 37 0.37 -28.21 0.93
CA GLN A 37 -1.01 -28.00 0.49
C GLN A 37 -1.75 -26.95 1.36
N ILE A 38 -1.17 -25.76 1.51
CA ILE A 38 -2.00 -24.56 1.71
C ILE A 38 -2.04 -23.86 0.37
N SER A 39 -2.97 -24.37 -0.42
CA SER A 39 -3.73 -23.74 -1.49
C SER A 39 -3.17 -22.42 -2.04
N ALA A 40 -2.98 -22.42 -3.36
CA ALA A 40 -3.19 -21.28 -4.24
C ALA A 40 -4.66 -20.77 -4.16
N ALA A 41 -5.17 -20.56 -2.95
CA ALA A 41 -6.42 -19.91 -2.67
C ALA A 41 -6.17 -18.41 -2.85
N SER A 42 -6.67 -17.92 -3.98
CA SER A 42 -6.86 -16.51 -4.31
C SER A 42 -6.91 -15.65 -3.06
N GLN A 43 -5.85 -14.89 -2.81
CA GLN A 43 -5.94 -13.69 -1.97
C GLN A 43 -7.22 -12.95 -2.36
N PRO A 44 -8.04 -12.43 -1.41
CA PRO A 44 -9.20 -11.64 -1.77
C PRO A 44 -8.70 -10.47 -2.62
N LYS A 45 -9.02 -10.51 -3.92
CA LYS A 45 -8.60 -9.49 -4.87
C LYS A 45 -9.10 -8.16 -4.30
N PRO A 46 -8.21 -7.17 -4.07
CA PRO A 46 -8.64 -5.92 -3.48
C PRO A 46 -9.81 -5.36 -4.30
N PRO A 47 -10.83 -4.78 -3.64
CA PRO A 47 -12.06 -4.37 -4.31
C PRO A 47 -11.73 -3.55 -5.55
N ARG A 48 -12.46 -3.85 -6.63
CA ARG A 48 -12.26 -3.25 -7.96
C ARG A 48 -12.15 -1.74 -7.82
N LEU A 49 -11.16 -1.16 -8.48
CA LEU A 49 -10.98 0.28 -8.48
C LEU A 49 -12.11 0.93 -9.30
N THR A 50 -12.78 1.92 -8.72
CA THR A 50 -13.93 2.61 -9.30
C THR A 50 -13.68 4.11 -9.36
N LYS A 51 -14.49 4.82 -10.16
CA LYS A 51 -14.45 6.29 -10.26
C LYS A 51 -14.65 6.99 -8.92
N THR A 52 -15.35 6.35 -7.99
CA THR A 52 -15.64 6.89 -6.65
C THR A 52 -14.46 6.76 -5.70
N ASN A 53 -13.71 5.64 -5.75
CA ASN A 53 -12.64 5.36 -4.80
C ASN A 53 -11.22 5.66 -5.32
N VAL A 54 -11.02 5.78 -6.64
CA VAL A 54 -9.69 6.02 -7.24
C VAL A 54 -9.02 7.27 -6.72
N VAL A 55 -9.82 8.31 -6.43
CA VAL A 55 -9.35 9.59 -5.90
C VAL A 55 -8.77 9.41 -4.50
N ALA A 56 -9.48 8.67 -3.64
CA ALA A 56 -9.06 8.42 -2.27
C ALA A 56 -7.86 7.47 -2.23
N GLU A 57 -7.85 6.43 -3.07
CA GLU A 57 -6.72 5.51 -3.16
C GLU A 57 -5.46 6.20 -3.67
N PHE A 58 -5.57 7.08 -4.68
CA PHE A 58 -4.43 7.85 -5.14
C PHE A 58 -3.92 8.83 -4.07
N ALA A 59 -4.82 9.52 -3.37
CA ALA A 59 -4.44 10.41 -2.27
C ALA A 59 -3.74 9.66 -1.14
N ARG A 60 -4.25 8.47 -0.77
CA ARG A 60 -3.66 7.58 0.23
C ARG A 60 -2.29 7.08 -0.20
N TYR A 61 -2.16 6.67 -1.45
CA TYR A 61 -0.87 6.26 -2.03
C TYR A 61 0.12 7.42 -2.02
N PHE A 62 -0.28 8.61 -2.47
CA PHE A 62 0.66 9.71 -2.67
C PHE A 62 1.10 10.36 -1.36
N GLY A 63 0.16 10.65 -0.46
CA GLY A 63 0.42 11.37 0.77
C GLY A 63 0.62 12.87 0.55
N SER A 64 1.60 13.47 1.23
CA SER A 64 1.88 14.92 1.16
C SER A 64 2.66 15.30 -0.09
N GLU A 65 2.21 16.34 -0.80
CA GLU A 65 2.88 16.90 -1.98
C GLU A 65 4.13 17.72 -1.67
N ASN A 66 4.39 18.04 -0.40
CA ASN A 66 5.56 18.80 0.01
C ASN A 66 6.78 17.92 0.33
N LYS A 67 6.62 16.59 0.29
CA LYS A 67 7.68 15.62 0.57
C LYS A 67 8.30 15.12 -0.72
N LEU A 68 9.61 15.33 -0.89
CA LEU A 68 10.37 14.88 -2.07
C LEU A 68 10.26 13.37 -2.28
N GLU A 69 10.28 12.62 -1.19
CA GLU A 69 10.27 11.15 -1.19
C GLU A 69 9.01 10.60 -1.85
N ASN A 70 7.88 11.30 -1.72
CA ASN A 70 6.61 10.93 -2.36
C ASN A 70 6.67 11.12 -3.88
N TRP A 71 7.31 12.19 -4.35
CA TRP A 71 7.52 12.43 -5.77
C TRP A 71 8.51 11.43 -6.38
N GLN A 72 9.59 11.14 -5.67
CA GLN A 72 10.59 10.15 -6.09
C GLN A 72 10.01 8.74 -6.13
N ARG A 73 9.19 8.37 -5.14
CA ARG A 73 8.43 7.11 -5.16
C ARG A 73 7.54 7.05 -6.40
N LEU A 74 6.79 8.12 -6.69
CA LEU A 74 5.96 8.16 -7.88
C LEU A 74 6.79 7.98 -9.16
N CYS A 75 7.95 8.63 -9.30
CA CYS A 75 8.83 8.44 -10.45
C CYS A 75 9.28 6.97 -10.61
N ARG A 76 9.65 6.30 -9.52
CA ARG A 76 10.02 4.87 -9.56
C ARG A 76 8.84 3.98 -9.95
N ASP A 77 7.70 4.19 -9.31
CA ASP A 77 6.53 3.33 -9.47
C ASP A 77 5.89 3.47 -10.86
N VAL A 78 6.09 4.60 -11.55
CA VAL A 78 5.71 4.72 -12.97
C VAL A 78 6.79 4.19 -13.94
N GLY A 79 7.90 3.69 -13.42
CA GLY A 79 8.98 3.10 -14.20
C GLY A 79 9.94 4.09 -14.84
N ASN A 80 10.23 5.23 -14.20
CA ASN A 80 11.38 6.04 -14.60
C ASN A 80 12.69 5.40 -14.13
N GLU A 81 13.66 5.27 -15.03
CA GLU A 81 14.99 4.72 -14.75
C GLU A 81 15.78 5.64 -13.82
N GLU A 82 15.79 6.93 -14.13
CA GLU A 82 16.46 7.94 -13.30
C GLU A 82 15.44 8.66 -12.40
N VAL A 83 15.71 8.63 -11.10
CA VAL A 83 14.88 9.28 -10.07
C VAL A 83 15.49 10.64 -9.75
N PRO A 84 14.81 11.75 -10.05
CA PRO A 84 15.40 13.07 -9.81
C PRO A 84 15.50 13.44 -8.33
N GLU A 85 16.45 14.32 -8.01
CA GLU A 85 16.72 14.79 -6.63
C GLU A 85 15.88 15.99 -6.19
N SER A 86 14.94 16.47 -7.02
CA SER A 86 14.07 17.59 -6.65
C SER A 86 12.63 17.41 -7.12
N ILE A 87 11.68 18.01 -6.39
CA ILE A 87 10.25 17.93 -6.70
C ILE A 87 9.98 18.49 -8.10
N THR A 88 10.62 19.61 -8.45
CA THR A 88 10.46 20.24 -9.77
C THR A 88 10.95 19.32 -10.87
N LYS A 89 12.11 18.68 -10.71
CA LYS A 89 12.63 17.72 -11.70
C LYS A 89 11.75 16.46 -11.78
N CYS A 90 11.23 15.96 -10.66
CA CYS A 90 10.26 14.85 -10.66
C CYS A 90 9.01 15.20 -11.48
N LYS A 91 8.42 16.38 -11.24
CA LYS A 91 7.26 16.86 -12.01
C LYS A 91 7.57 16.93 -13.50
N LEU A 92 8.75 17.43 -13.90
CA LEU A 92 9.16 17.49 -15.30
C LEU A 92 9.32 16.10 -15.93
N ALA A 93 9.92 15.15 -15.21
CA ALA A 93 10.08 13.78 -15.69
C ALA A 93 8.71 13.10 -15.89
N LEU A 94 7.76 13.32 -14.98
CA LEU A 94 6.41 12.74 -15.05
C LEU A 94 5.57 13.28 -16.21
N ARG A 95 5.82 14.50 -16.70
CA ARG A 95 5.10 15.06 -17.86
C ARG A 95 5.32 14.29 -19.16
N LYS A 96 6.38 13.47 -19.23
CA LYS A 96 6.68 12.61 -20.39
C LYS A 96 6.19 11.18 -20.19
N VAL A 97 5.47 10.91 -19.10
CA VAL A 97 4.96 9.59 -18.75
C VAL A 97 3.47 9.55 -19.02
N TRP A 98 3.06 8.71 -19.97
CA TRP A 98 1.67 8.45 -20.26
C TRP A 98 1.24 7.17 -19.57
N VAL A 99 0.47 7.29 -18.48
CA VAL A 99 -0.04 6.17 -17.70
C VAL A 99 -1.48 6.47 -17.27
N ASN A 100 -2.35 5.45 -17.27
CA ASN A 100 -3.69 5.60 -16.72
C ASN A 100 -3.66 5.46 -15.19
N ILE A 101 -4.29 6.38 -14.46
CA ILE A 101 -4.26 6.41 -12.98
C ILE A 101 -4.91 5.16 -12.36
N PHE A 102 -5.91 4.57 -13.01
CA PHE A 102 -6.50 3.33 -12.51
C PHE A 102 -5.49 2.18 -12.58
N ASP A 103 -4.87 2.01 -13.74
CA ASP A 103 -3.86 0.97 -13.96
C ASP A 103 -2.66 1.18 -13.04
N PHE A 104 -2.29 2.44 -12.81
CA PHE A 104 -1.26 2.80 -11.85
C PHE A 104 -1.55 2.27 -10.45
N ILE A 105 -2.72 2.59 -9.88
CA ILE A 105 -3.07 2.13 -8.54
C ILE A 105 -3.22 0.61 -8.48
N GLU A 106 -3.77 -0.01 -9.52
CA GLU A 106 -3.85 -1.48 -9.61
C GLU A 106 -2.46 -2.13 -9.68
N ALA A 107 -1.51 -1.53 -10.39
CA ALA A 107 -0.14 -2.01 -10.49
C ALA A 107 0.61 -1.86 -9.17
N VAL A 108 0.49 -0.70 -8.50
CA VAL A 108 1.07 -0.47 -7.17
C VAL A 108 0.53 -1.48 -6.15
N ARG A 109 -0.78 -1.75 -6.16
CA ARG A 109 -1.39 -2.80 -5.29
C ARG A 109 -0.83 -4.19 -5.54
N GLN A 110 -0.33 -4.45 -6.75
CA GLN A 110 0.27 -5.72 -7.15
C GLN A 110 1.80 -5.72 -7.09
N ASN A 111 2.43 -4.62 -6.64
CA ASN A 111 3.88 -4.41 -6.70
C ASN A 111 4.44 -4.60 -8.12
N LYS A 112 3.73 -4.09 -9.13
CA LYS A 112 4.11 -4.13 -10.55
C LYS A 112 4.30 -2.72 -11.09
N ILE A 113 5.07 -2.62 -12.17
CA ILE A 113 5.15 -1.40 -12.98
C ILE A 113 3.85 -1.29 -13.82
N PRO A 114 3.19 -0.12 -13.85
CA PRO A 114 1.98 0.07 -14.62
C PRO A 114 2.24 0.06 -16.11
N ARG A 115 1.17 -0.17 -16.89
CA ARG A 115 1.22 -0.04 -18.34
C ARG A 115 1.51 1.41 -18.72
N ARG A 116 2.62 1.62 -19.43
CA ARG A 116 2.94 2.90 -20.05
C ARG A 116 2.46 2.92 -21.50
N PHE A 117 2.08 4.11 -21.93
CA PHE A 117 1.69 4.38 -23.30
C PHE A 117 2.80 5.18 -23.99
N PRO A 118 3.03 4.95 -25.28
CA PRO A 118 4.07 5.66 -26.02
C PRO A 118 3.70 7.12 -26.27
N THR A 119 2.41 7.42 -26.43
CA THR A 119 1.90 8.77 -26.72
C THR A 119 0.68 9.12 -25.90
N GLU A 120 0.37 10.42 -25.86
CA GLU A 120 -0.81 10.97 -25.20
C GLU A 120 -2.09 10.45 -25.85
N GLU A 121 -2.11 10.35 -27.19
CA GLU A 121 -3.25 9.87 -27.97
C GLU A 121 -3.55 8.40 -27.67
N ALA A 122 -2.51 7.56 -27.56
CA ALA A 122 -2.67 6.16 -27.20
C ALA A 122 -3.25 6.00 -25.78
N LEU A 123 -2.83 6.83 -24.84
CA LEU A 123 -3.41 6.87 -23.49
C LEU A 123 -4.87 7.37 -23.53
N ARG A 124 -5.18 8.39 -24.34
CA ARG A 124 -6.53 8.93 -24.51
C ARG A 124 -7.48 7.87 -25.06
N GLU A 125 -7.13 7.23 -26.17
CA GLU A 125 -7.94 6.19 -26.81
C GLU A 125 -8.18 5.01 -25.85
N TYR A 126 -7.14 4.57 -25.15
CA TYR A 126 -7.27 3.54 -24.12
C TYR A 126 -8.21 3.97 -22.99
N THR A 127 -8.07 5.20 -22.51
CA THR A 127 -8.85 5.69 -21.37
C THR A 127 -10.33 5.84 -21.71
N ILE A 128 -10.64 6.27 -22.95
CA ILE A 128 -12.02 6.38 -23.45
C ILE A 128 -12.62 4.99 -23.68
N SER A 129 -11.92 4.11 -24.40
CA SER A 129 -12.41 2.76 -24.73
C SER A 129 -12.65 1.88 -23.50
N THR A 130 -11.88 2.07 -22.43
CA THR A 130 -12.01 1.31 -21.17
C THR A 130 -12.86 2.00 -20.10
N ASP A 131 -13.33 3.23 -20.35
CA ASP A 131 -14.05 4.07 -19.39
C ASP A 131 -13.30 4.31 -18.05
N LYS A 132 -11.97 4.14 -18.04
CA LYS A 132 -11.08 4.36 -16.89
C LYS A 132 -10.74 5.84 -16.71
N ILE A 133 -11.77 6.68 -16.68
CA ILE A 133 -11.65 8.13 -16.67
C ILE A 133 -11.53 8.66 -15.24
N TYR A 134 -10.43 9.34 -14.94
CA TYR A 134 -10.26 10.00 -13.65
C TYR A 134 -11.19 11.22 -13.53
N PRO A 135 -11.88 11.44 -12.40
CA PRO A 135 -12.87 12.53 -12.27
C PRO A 135 -12.31 13.93 -12.56
N LYS A 136 -12.81 14.59 -13.62
CA LYS A 136 -12.36 15.93 -14.08
C LYS A 136 -12.39 16.99 -12.98
N LYS A 137 -13.41 16.98 -12.11
CA LYS A 137 -13.51 17.92 -10.98
C LYS A 137 -12.34 17.79 -10.00
N LYS A 138 -11.82 16.57 -9.80
CA LYS A 138 -10.68 16.31 -8.90
C LYS A 138 -9.36 16.57 -9.60
N ALA A 139 -9.26 16.23 -10.88
CA ALA A 139 -8.13 16.58 -11.75
C ALA A 139 -7.86 18.10 -11.76
N LYS A 140 -8.93 18.91 -11.86
CA LYS A 140 -8.83 20.39 -11.85
C LYS A 140 -8.41 20.99 -10.52
N LYS A 141 -8.62 20.30 -9.39
CA LYS A 141 -8.15 20.76 -8.07
C LYS A 141 -6.62 20.73 -7.96
N GLY A 142 -5.93 20.10 -8.91
CA GLY A 142 -4.47 20.09 -8.99
C GLY A 142 -3.84 18.98 -8.16
N GLY A 143 -2.74 19.32 -7.50
CA GLY A 143 -1.94 18.39 -6.72
C GLY A 143 -1.15 17.40 -7.58
N PRO A 144 -0.72 16.27 -6.98
CA PRO A 144 0.18 15.32 -7.63
C PRO A 144 -0.41 14.62 -8.85
N VAL A 145 -1.73 14.46 -8.85
CA VAL A 145 -2.48 13.92 -9.99
C VAL A 145 -2.16 14.69 -11.28
N ARG A 146 -2.00 16.02 -11.18
CA ARG A 146 -1.75 16.89 -12.35
C ARG A 146 -0.46 16.54 -13.09
N ALA A 147 0.52 15.94 -12.42
CA ALA A 147 1.75 15.53 -13.06
C ALA A 147 1.57 14.34 -14.02
N LEU A 148 0.45 13.60 -13.89
CA LEU A 148 0.12 12.41 -14.70
C LEU A 148 -1.09 12.64 -15.62
N LEU A 149 -1.70 13.82 -15.60
CA LEU A 149 -2.90 14.08 -16.40
C LEU A 149 -2.52 14.28 -17.87
N ALA A 150 -3.11 13.47 -18.73
CA ALA A 150 -3.20 13.70 -20.15
C ALA A 150 -4.42 14.56 -20.51
N HIS A 151 -4.36 15.22 -21.66
CA HIS A 151 -5.47 15.87 -22.33
C HIS A 151 -6.37 14.80 -22.96
N ILE A 152 -7.46 14.45 -22.26
CA ILE A 152 -8.35 13.36 -22.70
C ILE A 152 -9.47 13.85 -23.62
N PHE A 153 -9.84 15.13 -23.63
CA PHE A 153 -11.00 15.63 -24.39
C PHE A 153 -10.63 16.77 -25.31
#